data_AF-A0A651FI97-F1
#
_entry.id   AF-A0A651FI97-F1
#
_cell.length_a   1.000
_cell.length_b   1.000
_cell.length_c   1.000
_cell.angle_alpha   90.00
_cell.angle_beta   90.00
_cell.angle_gamma   90.00
#
_symmetry.space_group_name_H-M   'P 1'
#
loop_
_entity.id
_entity.type
_entity.pdbx_description
1 polymer ?
#
loop_
_entity_poly.entity_id
_entity_poly.type
_entity_poly.pdbx_seq_one_letter_code
_entity_poly.pdbx_strand_id
1 'polypeptide(L)'
;MSTSDIVRALHESFYDIPSPEQPLMRTGRDESELAWAWVEPIVRLRSDWRSCVGVALQHAVAEGGLTARIAFTDMLITHRAISLLLPWTNIVGMRYPEARPSQRGSFATQIDDPVLADVLREHHRYLSLWTPLDQVVLGDSSQTHTLVKIDGQNTLQDVLRSSGRAGHFQLTAWADGAWSWLMEYAVFVPELGERLPALFQEVVGADPEVAPAALDFLAQEWDLWRFEDLLDEWTTETAAWLETPLHRKPAGWRSRPLCSRSFPRANTYGDVVRALRGRARRNAQMRPRMDLEALTLDDFPPV
;
A
#
# COMPACT_ATOMS: atom_id res chain seq x y z
N MET A 1 15.02 -6.35 23.22
CA MET A 1 13.76 -7.11 23.23
C MET A 1 14.05 -8.48 22.64
N SER A 2 13.52 -9.55 23.23
CA SER A 2 13.63 -10.90 22.67
C SER A 2 12.67 -11.10 21.50
N THR A 3 12.88 -12.09 20.64
CA THR A 3 11.94 -12.46 19.55
C THR A 3 10.52 -12.72 20.07
N SER A 4 10.41 -13.29 21.27
CA SER A 4 9.13 -13.46 21.97
C SER A 4 8.42 -12.13 22.27
N ASP A 5 9.19 -11.05 22.53
CA ASP A 5 8.63 -9.72 22.74
C ASP A 5 8.16 -9.07 21.43
N ILE A 6 8.78 -9.39 20.30
CA ILE A 6 8.36 -8.89 18.97
C ILE A 6 7.07 -9.59 18.54
N VAL A 7 7.01 -10.92 18.63
CA VAL A 7 5.81 -11.72 18.35
C VAL A 7 4.66 -11.28 19.26
N ARG A 8 4.94 -11.08 20.55
CA ARG A 8 3.97 -10.57 21.51
C ARG A 8 3.51 -9.15 21.19
N ALA A 9 4.42 -8.22 20.87
CA ALA A 9 4.06 -6.86 20.49
C ALA A 9 3.24 -6.81 19.19
N LEU A 10 3.49 -7.72 18.25
CA LEU A 10 2.69 -7.88 17.05
C LEU A 10 1.31 -8.46 17.38
N HIS A 11 1.22 -9.53 18.17
CA HIS A 11 -0.05 -10.08 18.66
C HIS A 11 -0.87 -9.05 19.47
N GLU A 12 -0.22 -8.24 20.32
CA GLU A 12 -0.84 -7.18 21.12
C GLU A 12 -1.26 -5.96 20.28
N SER A 13 -0.56 -5.69 19.16
CA SER A 13 -0.94 -4.63 18.20
C SER A 13 -2.03 -5.08 17.23
N PHE A 14 -2.20 -6.38 17.03
CA PHE A 14 -3.15 -7.01 16.12
C PHE A 14 -4.01 -8.02 16.90
N TYR A 15 -4.93 -7.51 17.73
CA TYR A 15 -5.79 -8.30 18.63
C TYR A 15 -6.77 -9.27 17.94
N ASP A 16 -6.75 -9.37 16.61
CA ASP A 16 -7.62 -10.23 15.79
C ASP A 16 -6.83 -11.15 14.83
N ILE A 17 -5.60 -11.57 15.15
CA ILE A 17 -4.90 -12.59 14.36
C ILE A 17 -5.45 -13.98 14.73
N PRO A 18 -6.14 -14.71 13.83
CA PRO A 18 -6.70 -16.02 14.15
C PRO A 18 -5.61 -17.10 14.22
N SER A 19 -5.93 -18.19 14.92
CA SER A 19 -5.01 -19.32 15.18
C SER A 19 -4.42 -19.92 13.89
N PRO A 20 -3.11 -20.26 13.86
CA PRO A 20 -2.37 -20.73 12.67
C PRO A 20 -2.69 -22.17 12.22
N GLU A 21 -3.84 -22.75 12.57
CA GLU A 21 -4.13 -24.17 12.38
C GLU A 21 -4.68 -24.55 11.00
N GLN A 22 -5.05 -23.57 10.16
CA GLN A 22 -5.58 -23.80 8.80
C GLN A 22 -5.08 -22.71 7.82
N PRO A 23 -4.82 -23.05 6.54
CA PRO A 23 -4.38 -22.05 5.54
C PRO A 23 -5.53 -21.12 5.12
N LEU A 24 -6.76 -21.51 5.43
CA LEU A 24 -7.98 -20.74 5.28
C LEU A 24 -8.63 -20.51 6.66
N MET A 25 -9.08 -19.29 6.91
CA MET A 25 -9.80 -18.90 8.12
C MET A 25 -11.27 -18.68 7.77
N ARG A 26 -12.17 -19.25 8.57
CA ARG A 26 -13.60 -18.97 8.45
C ARG A 26 -13.91 -17.57 8.98
N THR A 27 -14.34 -16.67 8.10
CA THR A 27 -14.76 -15.30 8.46
C THR A 27 -16.28 -15.18 8.64
N GLY A 28 -17.03 -16.22 8.28
CA GLY A 28 -18.49 -16.30 8.45
C GLY A 28 -19.00 -17.75 8.44
N ARG A 29 -20.33 -17.93 8.26
CA ARG A 29 -20.95 -19.27 8.20
C ARG A 29 -20.51 -20.07 6.96
N ASP A 30 -20.30 -19.39 5.83
CA ASP A 30 -19.93 -20.00 4.54
C ASP A 30 -18.73 -19.31 3.85
N GLU A 31 -18.10 -18.32 4.49
CA GLU A 31 -16.99 -17.55 3.93
C GLU A 31 -15.66 -17.98 4.54
N SER A 32 -14.67 -18.19 3.68
CA SER A 32 -13.29 -18.52 4.05
C SER A 32 -12.34 -17.53 3.40
N GLU A 33 -11.41 -16.99 4.17
CA GLU A 33 -10.35 -16.11 3.70
C GLU A 33 -8.98 -16.75 3.91
N LEU A 34 -7.96 -16.30 3.19
CA LEU A 34 -6.59 -16.76 3.43
C LEU A 34 -6.15 -16.36 4.84
N ALA A 35 -5.43 -17.24 5.55
CA ALA A 35 -5.04 -17.01 6.94
C ALA A 35 -4.26 -15.70 7.14
N TRP A 36 -3.52 -15.27 6.13
CA TRP A 36 -2.71 -14.05 6.15
C TRP A 36 -3.20 -12.98 5.16
N ALA A 37 -4.47 -13.02 4.73
CA ALA A 37 -5.05 -12.00 3.84
C ALA A 37 -4.90 -10.57 4.40
N TRP A 38 -4.95 -10.43 5.73
CA TRP A 38 -4.78 -9.16 6.44
C TRP A 38 -3.39 -8.51 6.26
N VAL A 39 -2.39 -9.27 5.82
CA VAL A 39 -1.03 -8.77 5.60
C VAL A 39 -0.98 -7.80 4.43
N GLU A 40 -1.69 -8.07 3.34
CA GLU A 40 -1.65 -7.22 2.14
C GLU A 40 -2.05 -5.75 2.45
N PRO A 41 -3.18 -5.48 3.12
CA PRO A 41 -3.54 -4.12 3.53
C PRO A 41 -2.46 -3.42 4.34
N ILE A 42 -1.79 -4.12 5.26
CA ILE A 42 -0.71 -3.51 6.07
C ILE A 42 0.49 -3.17 5.19
N VAL A 43 0.96 -4.09 4.36
CA VAL A 43 2.12 -3.88 3.47
C VAL A 43 1.89 -2.70 2.53
N ARG A 44 0.65 -2.55 2.07
CA ARG A 44 0.18 -1.44 1.23
C ARG A 44 0.17 -0.12 2.00
N LEU A 45 -0.51 -0.08 3.15
CA LEU A 45 -0.80 1.16 3.87
C LEU A 45 0.35 1.63 4.78
N ARG A 46 1.26 0.73 5.17
CA ARG A 46 2.28 0.95 6.20
C ARG A 46 3.63 0.41 5.77
N SER A 47 4.32 1.17 4.92
CA SER A 47 5.69 0.86 4.50
C SER A 47 6.66 0.70 5.68
N ASP A 48 6.44 1.47 6.75
CA ASP A 48 7.22 1.42 7.99
C ASP A 48 7.04 0.11 8.78
N TRP A 49 6.00 -0.67 8.50
CA TRP A 49 5.76 -1.98 9.13
C TRP A 49 6.29 -3.16 8.33
N ARG A 50 6.71 -2.97 7.07
CA ARG A 50 7.05 -4.07 6.16
C ARG A 50 8.12 -4.98 6.73
N SER A 51 9.16 -4.42 7.36
CA SER A 51 10.23 -5.20 7.97
C SER A 51 9.74 -6.07 9.13
N CYS A 52 8.99 -5.49 10.07
CA CYS A 52 8.40 -6.23 11.20
C CYS A 52 7.48 -7.36 10.73
N VAL A 53 6.62 -7.08 9.76
CA VAL A 53 5.71 -8.06 9.18
C VAL A 53 6.48 -9.17 8.45
N GLY A 54 7.50 -8.81 7.67
CA GLY A 54 8.34 -9.77 6.97
C GLY A 54 9.07 -10.73 7.91
N VAL A 55 9.70 -10.21 8.96
CA VAL A 55 10.37 -11.03 9.99
C VAL A 55 9.36 -11.92 10.73
N ALA A 56 8.20 -11.39 11.11
CA ALA A 56 7.17 -12.16 11.79
C ALA A 56 6.66 -13.33 10.94
N LEU A 57 6.42 -13.09 9.65
CA LEU A 57 6.03 -14.14 8.71
C LEU A 57 7.10 -15.20 8.54
N GLN A 58 8.37 -14.80 8.48
CA GLN A 58 9.49 -15.74 8.41
C GLN A 58 9.46 -16.72 9.59
N HIS A 59 9.27 -16.22 10.82
CA HIS A 59 9.16 -17.06 12.02
C HIS A 59 7.90 -17.92 12.01
N ALA A 60 6.75 -17.33 11.69
CA ALA A 60 5.48 -18.06 11.62
C ALA A 60 5.55 -19.24 10.64
N VAL A 61 6.22 -19.09 9.49
CA VAL A 61 6.41 -20.18 8.53
C VAL A 61 7.42 -21.23 9.01
N ALA A 62 8.52 -20.79 9.65
CA ALA A 62 9.53 -21.70 10.15
C ALA A 62 8.99 -22.62 11.25
N GLU A 63 8.18 -22.08 12.16
CA GLU A 63 7.63 -22.78 13.32
C GLU A 63 6.29 -23.49 13.03
N GLY A 64 5.48 -22.93 12.12
CA GLY A 64 4.12 -23.41 11.84
C GLY A 64 4.00 -24.61 10.91
N GLY A 65 5.12 -25.25 10.52
CA GLY A 65 5.13 -26.49 9.75
C GLY A 65 4.51 -26.38 8.35
N LEU A 66 4.00 -27.50 7.83
CA LEU A 66 3.48 -27.59 6.45
C LEU A 66 2.31 -26.62 6.20
N THR A 67 1.39 -26.50 7.15
CA THR A 67 0.22 -25.63 7.02
C THR A 67 0.60 -24.16 6.84
N ALA A 68 1.54 -23.65 7.65
CA ALA A 68 2.01 -22.28 7.53
C ALA A 68 2.75 -22.03 6.20
N ARG A 69 3.47 -23.02 5.68
CA ARG A 69 4.13 -22.94 4.35
C ARG A 69 3.12 -22.87 3.21
N ILE A 70 2.04 -23.65 3.29
CA ILE A 70 0.93 -23.59 2.32
C ILE A 70 0.25 -22.22 2.38
N ALA A 71 -0.10 -21.74 3.59
CA ALA A 71 -0.70 -20.42 3.79
C ALA A 71 0.18 -19.27 3.26
N PHE A 72 1.50 -19.37 3.47
CA PHE A 72 2.47 -18.42 2.91
C PHE A 72 2.43 -18.41 1.38
N THR A 73 2.43 -19.60 0.78
CA THR A 73 2.42 -19.77 -0.67
C THR A 73 1.10 -19.26 -1.26
N ASP A 74 -0.03 -19.52 -0.59
CA ASP A 74 -1.35 -19.00 -0.96
C ASP A 74 -1.43 -17.47 -0.89
N MET A 75 -0.80 -16.86 0.12
CA MET A 75 -0.73 -15.41 0.23
C MET A 75 0.09 -14.80 -0.92
N LEU A 76 1.26 -15.35 -1.21
CA LEU A 76 2.13 -14.88 -2.29
C LEU A 76 1.45 -15.00 -3.67
N ILE A 77 0.86 -16.15 -3.98
CA ILE A 77 0.23 -16.39 -5.29
C ILE A 77 -1.05 -15.57 -5.51
N THR A 78 -1.60 -14.98 -4.46
CA THR A 78 -2.83 -14.17 -4.51
C THR A 78 -2.56 -12.68 -4.48
N HIS A 79 -1.59 -12.22 -3.68
CA HIS A 79 -1.43 -10.80 -3.35
C HIS A 79 -0.10 -10.23 -3.84
N ARG A 80 -0.16 -9.38 -4.88
CA ARG A 80 1.03 -8.78 -5.51
C ARG A 80 1.83 -7.87 -4.57
N ALA A 81 1.16 -7.16 -3.66
CA ALA A 81 1.83 -6.24 -2.74
C ALA A 81 2.82 -6.95 -1.81
N ILE A 82 2.60 -8.25 -1.54
CA ILE A 82 3.48 -9.07 -0.70
C ILE A 82 4.88 -9.23 -1.29
N SER A 83 5.07 -8.94 -2.60
CA SER A 83 6.40 -8.84 -3.20
C SER A 83 7.34 -7.91 -2.40
N LEU A 84 6.80 -6.88 -1.75
CA LEU A 84 7.58 -5.95 -0.94
C LEU A 84 8.18 -6.58 0.32
N LEU A 85 7.68 -7.75 0.74
CA LEU A 85 8.20 -8.48 1.89
C LEU A 85 9.34 -9.45 1.50
N LEU A 86 9.66 -9.58 0.21
CA LEU A 86 10.71 -10.47 -0.26
C LEU A 86 12.08 -10.26 0.41
N PRO A 87 12.54 -9.04 0.74
CA PRO A 87 13.81 -8.86 1.44
C PRO A 87 13.93 -9.69 2.72
N TRP A 88 12.83 -9.88 3.46
CA TRP A 88 12.80 -10.66 4.70
C TRP A 88 12.30 -12.10 4.51
N THR A 89 11.51 -12.36 3.47
CA THR A 89 10.80 -13.64 3.32
C THR A 89 11.38 -14.55 2.25
N ASN A 90 12.31 -14.08 1.41
CA ASN A 90 12.95 -14.87 0.35
C ASN A 90 13.54 -16.20 0.85
N ILE A 91 14.15 -16.14 2.03
CA ILE A 91 14.79 -17.28 2.63
C ILE A 91 13.82 -18.41 3.01
N VAL A 92 12.53 -18.09 3.23
CA VAL A 92 11.50 -19.10 3.45
C VAL A 92 11.41 -20.02 2.22
N GLY A 93 11.42 -19.47 1.01
CA GLY A 93 11.38 -20.29 -0.20
C GLY A 93 12.71 -20.91 -0.59
N MET A 94 13.84 -20.43 -0.06
CA MET A 94 15.10 -21.20 -0.12
C MET A 94 15.04 -22.46 0.76
N ARG A 95 14.39 -22.37 1.92
CA ARG A 95 14.28 -23.49 2.88
C ARG A 95 13.18 -24.49 2.52
N TYR A 96 12.08 -24.01 1.93
CA TYR A 96 10.89 -24.81 1.62
C TYR A 96 10.42 -24.62 0.17
N PRO A 97 11.30 -24.79 -0.84
CA PRO A 97 11.01 -24.46 -2.23
C PRO A 97 9.81 -25.23 -2.82
N GLU A 98 9.51 -26.40 -2.29
CA GLU A 98 8.50 -27.34 -2.76
C GLU A 98 7.09 -27.10 -2.20
N ALA A 99 6.90 -26.14 -1.29
CA ALA A 99 5.60 -25.85 -0.73
C ALA A 99 4.61 -25.45 -1.84
N ARG A 100 3.41 -26.05 -1.82
CA ARG A 100 2.37 -25.84 -2.83
C ARG A 100 1.24 -25.00 -2.27
N PRO A 101 0.62 -24.12 -3.08
CA PRO A 101 -0.59 -23.44 -2.66
C PRO A 101 -1.75 -24.43 -2.58
N SER A 102 -2.71 -24.16 -1.71
CA SER A 102 -3.94 -24.95 -1.61
C SER A 102 -4.91 -24.66 -2.76
N GLN A 103 -4.77 -23.50 -3.40
CA GLN A 103 -5.63 -23.04 -4.48
C GLN A 103 -4.85 -22.35 -5.60
N ARG A 104 -5.46 -22.26 -6.79
CA ARG A 104 -4.92 -21.43 -7.89
C ARG A 104 -5.07 -19.95 -7.51
N GLY A 105 -3.96 -19.22 -7.48
CA GLY A 105 -3.95 -17.79 -7.25
C GLY A 105 -4.19 -16.95 -8.51
N SER A 106 -4.31 -15.64 -8.31
CA SER A 106 -4.58 -14.64 -9.36
C SER A 106 -3.32 -14.01 -9.96
N PHE A 107 -2.16 -14.15 -9.31
CA PHE A 107 -0.92 -13.50 -9.73
C PHE A 107 -0.05 -14.40 -10.63
N ALA A 108 0.16 -15.67 -10.25
CA ALA A 108 0.95 -16.63 -11.04
C ALA A 108 0.06 -17.55 -11.90
N THR A 109 -0.89 -16.99 -12.63
CA THR A 109 -1.91 -17.75 -13.40
C THR A 109 -1.35 -18.54 -14.58
N GLN A 110 -0.11 -18.26 -14.99
CA GLN A 110 0.54 -18.88 -16.14
C GLN A 110 1.33 -20.15 -15.79
N ILE A 111 1.38 -20.53 -14.50
CA ILE A 111 2.12 -21.69 -14.02
C ILE A 111 1.11 -22.76 -13.61
N ASP A 112 1.15 -23.90 -14.28
CA ASP A 112 0.35 -25.06 -13.89
C ASP A 112 1.01 -25.76 -12.69
N ASP A 113 0.26 -25.87 -11.58
CA ASP A 113 0.69 -26.48 -10.31
C ASP A 113 1.99 -25.85 -9.71
N PRO A 114 1.97 -24.54 -9.40
CA PRO A 114 3.15 -23.81 -8.96
C PRO A 114 3.63 -24.27 -7.58
N VAL A 115 4.94 -24.29 -7.39
CA VAL A 115 5.56 -24.39 -6.07
C VAL A 115 6.07 -23.03 -5.59
N LEU A 116 6.39 -22.90 -4.30
CA LEU A 116 6.86 -21.65 -3.69
C LEU A 116 8.07 -21.05 -4.42
N ALA A 117 9.01 -21.88 -4.89
CA ALA A 117 10.14 -21.40 -5.67
C ALA A 117 9.73 -20.71 -7.00
N ASP A 118 8.67 -21.19 -7.64
CA ASP A 118 8.14 -20.58 -8.87
C ASP A 118 7.42 -19.27 -8.56
N VAL A 119 6.61 -19.26 -7.50
CA VAL A 119 5.90 -18.06 -7.04
C VAL A 119 6.88 -16.95 -6.69
N LEU A 120 7.95 -17.25 -5.96
CA LEU A 120 8.99 -16.26 -5.63
C LEU A 120 9.69 -15.71 -6.87
N ARG A 121 9.97 -16.54 -7.87
CA ARG A 121 10.56 -16.08 -9.14
C ARG A 121 9.67 -15.07 -9.85
N GLU A 122 8.36 -15.29 -9.83
CA GLU A 122 7.38 -14.35 -10.37
C GLU A 122 7.32 -13.03 -9.61
N HIS A 123 7.44 -13.07 -8.27
CA HIS A 123 7.55 -11.84 -7.48
C HIS A 123 8.84 -11.07 -7.78
N HIS A 124 9.98 -11.74 -7.92
CA HIS A 124 11.24 -11.09 -8.34
C HIS A 124 11.12 -10.45 -9.73
N ARG A 125 10.52 -11.18 -10.68
CA ARG A 125 10.22 -10.65 -12.02
C ARG A 125 9.35 -9.40 -11.93
N TYR A 126 8.29 -9.45 -11.12
CA TYR A 126 7.39 -8.32 -10.96
C TYR A 126 8.07 -7.12 -10.29
N LEU A 127 8.88 -7.31 -9.24
CA LEU A 127 9.67 -6.24 -8.65
C LEU A 127 10.62 -5.58 -9.66
N SER A 128 11.21 -6.37 -10.57
CA SER A 128 12.10 -5.82 -11.61
C SER A 128 11.42 -4.92 -12.65
N LEU A 129 10.08 -4.94 -12.72
CA LEU A 129 9.31 -4.03 -13.58
C LEU A 129 9.23 -2.62 -12.98
N TRP A 130 9.47 -2.48 -11.68
CA TRP A 130 9.44 -1.20 -10.97
C TRP A 130 10.86 -0.61 -10.98
N THR A 131 11.08 0.32 -11.91
CA THR A 131 12.33 1.07 -12.09
C THR A 131 12.04 2.58 -11.99
N PRO A 132 13.03 3.50 -12.04
CA PRO A 132 12.78 4.93 -11.85
C PRO A 132 11.68 5.42 -12.78
N LEU A 133 10.79 6.28 -12.25
CA LEU A 133 9.58 6.78 -12.90
C LEU A 133 9.90 7.57 -14.19
N ASP A 134 10.13 6.87 -15.31
CA ASP A 134 10.43 7.44 -16.64
C ASP A 134 9.19 7.55 -17.51
N GLN A 135 8.12 6.83 -17.15
CA GLN A 135 6.82 6.90 -17.80
C GLN A 135 5.70 6.48 -16.84
N VAL A 136 4.50 7.00 -17.09
CA VAL A 136 3.28 6.63 -16.38
C VAL A 136 2.16 6.39 -17.37
N VAL A 137 1.22 5.53 -17.00
CA VAL A 137 0.02 5.27 -17.80
C VAL A 137 -1.16 5.95 -17.13
N LEU A 138 -1.75 6.94 -17.80
CA LEU A 138 -2.93 7.63 -17.33
C LEU A 138 -4.17 7.03 -17.99
N GLY A 139 -5.06 6.47 -17.16
CA GLY A 139 -6.41 6.11 -17.59
C GLY A 139 -7.37 7.30 -17.49
N ASP A 140 -8.44 7.29 -18.27
CA ASP A 140 -9.59 8.16 -18.05
C ASP A 140 -10.88 7.36 -17.80
N SER A 141 -11.95 8.07 -17.45
CA SER A 141 -13.27 7.44 -17.22
C SER A 141 -13.86 6.74 -18.47
N SER A 142 -13.29 6.99 -19.65
CA SER A 142 -13.66 6.36 -20.93
C SER A 142 -12.84 5.10 -21.25
N GLN A 143 -12.03 4.61 -20.29
CA GLN A 143 -11.11 3.49 -20.48
C GLN A 143 -10.01 3.75 -21.52
N THR A 144 -9.77 5.02 -21.86
CA THR A 144 -8.65 5.40 -22.72
C THR A 144 -7.39 5.49 -21.88
N HIS A 145 -6.31 4.89 -22.36
CA HIS A 145 -5.01 4.88 -21.68
C HIS A 145 -4.02 5.73 -22.48
N THR A 146 -3.35 6.65 -21.80
CA THR A 146 -2.31 7.50 -22.39
C THR A 146 -1.00 7.23 -21.68
N LEU A 147 0.03 6.87 -22.43
CA LEU A 147 1.40 6.78 -21.91
C LEU A 147 2.01 8.17 -21.90
N VAL A 148 2.45 8.63 -20.72
CA VAL A 148 3.11 9.92 -20.52
C VAL A 148 4.53 9.66 -20.06
N LYS A 149 5.52 10.19 -20.78
CA LYS A 149 6.91 10.12 -20.37
C LYS A 149 7.21 11.21 -19.35
N ILE A 150 8.03 10.89 -18.34
CA ILE A 150 8.56 11.83 -17.37
C ILE A 150 9.99 12.15 -17.80
N ASP A 151 10.20 13.36 -18.29
CA ASP A 151 11.46 13.81 -18.87
C ASP A 151 11.66 15.32 -18.64
N GLY A 152 12.71 15.89 -19.23
CA GLY A 152 12.99 17.33 -19.13
C GLY A 152 11.90 18.23 -19.74
N GLN A 153 10.94 17.69 -20.48
CA GLN A 153 9.80 18.42 -21.04
C GLN A 153 8.50 18.20 -20.25
N ASN A 154 8.32 17.03 -19.64
CA ASN A 154 7.19 16.70 -18.79
C ASN A 154 7.69 16.29 -17.40
N THR A 155 7.61 17.20 -16.44
CA THR A 155 7.97 16.87 -15.06
C THR A 155 6.84 16.09 -14.38
N LEU A 156 7.16 15.35 -13.31
CA LEU A 156 6.14 14.67 -12.51
C LEU A 156 5.11 15.67 -11.95
N GLN A 157 5.53 16.88 -11.61
CA GLN A 157 4.64 17.95 -11.18
C GLN A 157 3.65 18.36 -12.28
N ASP A 158 4.09 18.42 -13.54
CA ASP A 158 3.20 18.71 -14.68
C ASP A 158 2.15 17.62 -14.87
N VAL A 159 2.58 16.36 -14.74
CA VAL A 159 1.69 15.20 -14.84
C VAL A 159 0.68 15.21 -13.70
N LEU A 160 1.10 15.41 -12.45
CA LEU A 160 0.21 15.50 -11.29
C LEU A 160 -0.82 16.63 -11.46
N ARG A 161 -0.38 17.81 -11.92
CA ARG A 161 -1.29 18.95 -12.15
C ARG A 161 -2.32 18.64 -13.24
N SER A 162 -1.85 18.18 -14.40
CA SER A 162 -2.73 17.86 -15.52
C SER A 162 -3.72 16.74 -15.16
N SER A 163 -3.25 15.66 -14.52
CA SER A 163 -4.10 14.54 -14.12
C SER A 163 -5.06 14.91 -12.99
N GLY A 164 -4.64 15.76 -12.06
CA GLY A 164 -5.47 16.28 -10.97
C GLY A 164 -6.63 17.14 -11.47
N ARG A 165 -6.37 18.04 -12.43
CA ARG A 165 -7.42 18.86 -13.07
C ARG A 165 -8.39 18.03 -13.91
N ALA A 166 -7.86 17.10 -14.70
CA ALA A 166 -8.68 16.26 -15.57
C ALA A 166 -9.51 15.24 -14.78
N GLY A 167 -9.07 14.88 -13.57
CA GLY A 167 -9.58 13.72 -12.86
C GLY A 167 -9.28 12.46 -13.66
N HIS A 168 -8.02 12.25 -14.06
CA HIS A 168 -7.63 11.01 -14.74
C HIS A 168 -7.65 9.84 -13.74
N PHE A 169 -8.33 8.75 -14.07
CA PHE A 169 -8.45 7.59 -13.18
C PHE A 169 -7.82 6.39 -13.86
N GLN A 170 -6.88 5.72 -13.20
CA GLN A 170 -6.55 4.35 -13.55
C GLN A 170 -7.33 3.44 -12.61
N LEU A 171 -8.18 2.57 -13.15
CA LEU A 171 -8.76 1.46 -12.39
C LEU A 171 -7.63 0.49 -12.06
N THR A 172 -6.86 0.82 -11.03
CA THR A 172 -5.97 -0.13 -10.39
C THR A 172 -6.82 -1.04 -9.51
N ALA A 173 -6.33 -2.24 -9.20
CA ALA A 173 -6.99 -3.09 -8.22
C ALA A 173 -6.99 -2.46 -6.80
N TRP A 174 -6.31 -1.34 -6.62
CA TRP A 174 -5.86 -0.85 -5.32
C TRP A 174 -6.51 0.45 -4.88
N ALA A 175 -6.87 1.32 -5.83
CA ALA A 175 -7.48 2.60 -5.54
C ALA A 175 -8.31 3.11 -6.72
N ASP A 176 -9.30 3.91 -6.36
CA ASP A 176 -10.04 4.80 -7.26
C ASP A 176 -9.63 6.24 -6.94
N GLY A 177 -9.44 7.07 -7.96
CA GLY A 177 -9.17 8.49 -7.77
C GLY A 177 -8.33 9.15 -8.85
N ALA A 178 -8.24 10.49 -8.83
CA ALA A 178 -7.54 11.26 -9.87
C ALA A 178 -6.03 10.99 -9.94
N TRP A 179 -5.47 10.48 -8.84
CA TRP A 179 -4.08 10.02 -8.74
C TRP A 179 -4.00 8.54 -8.34
N SER A 180 -5.03 7.73 -8.63
CA SER A 180 -4.97 6.28 -8.33
C SER A 180 -3.82 5.57 -9.03
N TRP A 181 -3.43 6.05 -10.21
CA TRP A 181 -2.26 5.57 -10.97
C TRP A 181 -0.95 5.71 -10.19
N LEU A 182 -0.85 6.68 -9.27
CA LEU A 182 0.36 6.96 -8.49
C LEU A 182 0.58 5.91 -7.39
N MET A 183 -0.45 5.15 -7.00
CA MET A 183 -0.41 4.26 -5.84
C MET A 183 0.61 3.15 -5.97
N GLU A 184 0.64 2.43 -7.09
CA GLU A 184 1.61 1.35 -7.27
C GLU A 184 3.05 1.89 -7.27
N TYR A 185 3.28 3.05 -7.89
CA TYR A 185 4.59 3.71 -7.87
C TYR A 185 4.99 4.17 -6.46
N ALA A 186 4.07 4.76 -5.68
CA ALA A 186 4.33 5.15 -4.30
C ALA A 186 4.75 3.97 -3.41
N VAL A 187 4.25 2.78 -3.74
CA VAL A 187 4.43 1.54 -2.98
C VAL A 187 5.73 0.83 -3.35
N PHE A 188 6.00 0.72 -4.66
CA PHE A 188 7.13 -0.05 -5.22
C PHE A 188 8.36 0.80 -5.59
N VAL A 189 8.26 2.13 -5.58
CA VAL A 189 9.38 3.06 -5.77
C VAL A 189 9.57 3.87 -4.48
N PRO A 190 10.34 3.37 -3.49
CA PRO A 190 10.45 3.98 -2.17
C PRO A 190 10.86 5.45 -2.19
N GLU A 191 11.78 5.82 -3.08
CA GLU A 191 12.28 7.19 -3.23
C GLU A 191 11.18 8.15 -3.68
N LEU A 192 10.22 7.67 -4.49
CA LEU A 192 9.05 8.47 -4.84
C LEU A 192 8.14 8.63 -3.62
N GLY A 193 7.86 7.53 -2.91
CA GLY A 193 7.03 7.54 -1.71
C GLY A 193 7.54 8.50 -0.61
N GLU A 194 8.86 8.68 -0.48
CA GLU A 194 9.47 9.64 0.46
C GLU A 194 9.30 11.10 0.01
N ARG A 195 9.28 11.34 -1.31
CA ARG A 195 9.17 12.67 -1.90
C ARG A 195 7.73 13.17 -2.04
N LEU A 196 6.73 12.29 -1.92
CA LEU A 196 5.32 12.64 -2.13
C LEU A 196 4.84 13.82 -1.27
N PRO A 197 5.15 13.94 0.03
CA PRO A 197 4.68 15.09 0.82
C PRO A 197 5.18 16.43 0.26
N ALA A 198 6.47 16.51 -0.09
CA ALA A 198 7.06 17.71 -0.68
C ALA A 198 6.49 18.00 -2.08
N LEU A 199 6.31 16.97 -2.91
CA LEU A 199 5.69 17.10 -4.23
C LEU A 199 4.24 17.59 -4.13
N PHE A 200 3.47 17.10 -3.16
CA PHE A 200 2.09 17.55 -2.96
C PHE A 200 2.05 19.01 -2.49
N GLN A 201 2.96 19.42 -1.60
CA GLN A 201 3.08 20.82 -1.20
C GLN A 201 3.40 21.73 -2.39
N GLU A 202 4.38 21.36 -3.21
CA GLU A 202 4.76 22.12 -4.40
C GLU A 202 3.61 22.23 -5.40
N VAL A 203 2.98 21.09 -5.73
CA VAL A 203 1.93 21.01 -6.75
C VAL A 203 0.66 21.73 -6.31
N VAL A 204 0.20 21.53 -5.06
CA VAL A 204 -1.00 22.20 -4.54
C VAL A 204 -0.74 23.68 -4.28
N GLY A 205 0.45 24.05 -3.79
CA GLY A 205 0.84 25.44 -3.60
C GLY A 205 0.90 26.22 -4.92
N ALA A 206 1.38 25.59 -6.00
CA ALA A 206 1.40 26.20 -7.34
C ALA A 206 0.03 26.21 -8.04
N ASP A 207 -0.85 25.26 -7.71
CA ASP A 207 -2.14 25.09 -8.37
C ASP A 207 -3.22 24.56 -7.39
N PRO A 208 -3.85 25.44 -6.61
CA PRO A 208 -4.83 25.02 -5.59
C PRO A 208 -6.04 24.25 -6.13
N GLU A 209 -6.32 24.31 -7.44
CA GLU A 209 -7.40 23.55 -8.07
C GLU A 209 -7.18 22.02 -8.01
N VAL A 210 -5.95 21.57 -7.78
CA VAL A 210 -5.60 20.14 -7.70
C VAL A 210 -5.60 19.60 -6.27
N ALA A 211 -5.80 20.45 -5.25
CA ALA A 211 -5.94 20.02 -3.85
C ALA A 211 -6.98 18.89 -3.67
N PRO A 212 -8.15 18.91 -4.34
CA PRO A 212 -9.02 17.75 -4.47
C PRO A 212 -8.33 16.41 -4.77
N ALA A 213 -7.49 16.35 -5.81
CA ALA A 213 -6.83 15.11 -6.22
C ALA A 213 -5.87 14.60 -5.14
N ALA A 214 -5.16 15.52 -4.46
CA ALA A 214 -4.29 15.20 -3.34
C ALA A 214 -5.09 14.62 -2.16
N LEU A 215 -6.21 15.24 -1.79
CA LEU A 215 -7.07 14.73 -0.71
C LEU A 215 -7.67 13.37 -1.04
N ASP A 216 -8.06 13.16 -2.31
CA ASP A 216 -8.60 11.88 -2.79
C ASP A 216 -7.55 10.76 -2.68
N PHE A 217 -6.30 11.07 -3.02
CA PHE A 217 -5.16 10.18 -2.83
C PHE A 217 -4.93 9.86 -1.34
N LEU A 218 -4.87 10.89 -0.48
CA LEU A 218 -4.60 10.73 0.95
C LEU A 218 -5.72 9.98 1.69
N ALA A 219 -6.96 10.10 1.22
CA ALA A 219 -8.11 9.38 1.76
C ALA A 219 -8.04 7.86 1.55
N GLN A 220 -7.17 7.39 0.66
CA GLN A 220 -6.85 5.97 0.51
C GLN A 220 -5.89 5.48 1.61
N GLU A 221 -5.37 6.38 2.46
CA GLU A 221 -4.58 6.14 3.68
C GLU A 221 -3.19 5.49 3.48
N TRP A 222 -2.68 5.48 2.26
CA TRP A 222 -1.36 4.91 1.94
C TRP A 222 -0.25 5.72 2.56
N ASP A 223 0.51 5.10 3.46
CA ASP A 223 1.59 5.72 4.18
C ASP A 223 1.21 7.10 4.74
N LEU A 224 -0.04 7.23 5.20
CA LEU A 224 -0.59 8.52 5.60
C LEU A 224 0.23 9.21 6.70
N TRP A 225 0.98 8.43 7.50
CA TRP A 225 1.92 8.93 8.49
C TRP A 225 3.01 9.85 7.88
N ARG A 226 3.41 9.65 6.61
CA ARG A 226 4.41 10.48 5.90
C ARG A 226 3.92 11.90 5.66
N PHE A 227 2.61 12.10 5.66
CA PHE A 227 1.97 13.36 5.33
C PHE A 227 1.55 14.15 6.58
N GLU A 228 1.99 13.74 7.78
CA GLU A 228 1.62 14.44 9.02
C GLU A 228 1.99 15.93 8.97
N ASP A 229 3.24 16.25 8.62
CA ASP A 229 3.71 17.64 8.58
C ASP A 229 2.99 18.47 7.51
N LEU A 230 2.76 17.89 6.33
CA LEU A 230 1.99 18.52 5.25
C LEU A 230 0.56 18.85 5.69
N LEU A 231 -0.09 17.89 6.35
CA LEU A 231 -1.46 18.04 6.83
C LEU A 231 -1.53 19.04 7.99
N ASP A 232 -0.51 19.10 8.85
CA ASP A 232 -0.37 20.13 9.87
C ASP A 232 -0.29 21.52 9.23
N GLU A 233 0.56 21.70 8.22
CA GLU A 233 0.71 22.96 7.48
C GLU A 233 -0.63 23.41 6.86
N TRP A 234 -1.28 22.53 6.08
CA TRP A 234 -2.58 22.82 5.46
C TRP A 234 -3.69 23.13 6.47
N THR A 235 -3.63 22.63 7.72
CA THR A 235 -4.61 23.03 8.75
C THR A 235 -4.39 24.44 9.29
N THR A 236 -3.19 25.00 9.16
CA THR A 236 -2.84 26.34 9.64
C THR A 236 -2.90 27.41 8.55
N GLU A 237 -2.91 27.00 7.28
CA GLU A 237 -3.06 27.89 6.14
C GLU A 237 -4.45 28.54 6.06
N THR A 238 -4.49 29.75 5.51
CA THR A 238 -5.74 30.47 5.17
C THR A 238 -6.06 30.35 3.67
N ALA A 239 -5.89 29.14 3.11
CA ALA A 239 -6.09 28.91 1.69
C ALA A 239 -7.58 28.78 1.33
N ALA A 240 -8.04 29.50 0.31
CA ALA A 240 -9.46 29.55 -0.06
C ALA A 240 -10.04 28.18 -0.44
N TRP A 241 -9.21 27.26 -0.94
CA TRP A 241 -9.66 25.91 -1.32
C TRP A 241 -10.14 25.10 -0.12
N LEU A 242 -9.66 25.36 1.10
CA LEU A 242 -10.08 24.67 2.33
C LEU A 242 -11.57 24.89 2.64
N GLU A 243 -12.12 26.04 2.27
CA GLU A 243 -13.54 26.39 2.48
C GLU A 243 -14.45 25.84 1.37
N THR A 244 -13.90 25.17 0.36
CA THR A 244 -14.69 24.61 -0.73
C THR A 244 -15.59 23.48 -0.21
N PRO A 245 -16.90 23.48 -0.51
CA PRO A 245 -17.80 22.43 -0.08
C PRO A 245 -17.46 21.06 -0.70
N LEU A 246 -17.45 20.01 0.11
CA LEU A 246 -17.07 18.65 -0.28
C LEU A 246 -18.00 18.03 -1.34
N HIS A 247 -19.27 18.44 -1.36
CA HIS A 247 -20.25 17.97 -2.35
C HIS A 247 -20.04 18.59 -3.75
N ARG A 248 -19.20 19.62 -3.86
CA ARG A 248 -18.91 20.26 -5.13
C ARG A 248 -17.87 19.44 -5.88
N LYS A 249 -18.28 18.88 -7.01
CA LYS A 249 -17.37 18.21 -7.94
C LYS A 249 -16.34 19.22 -8.49
N PRO A 250 -15.03 18.90 -8.49
CA PRO A 250 -14.02 19.72 -9.18
C PRO A 250 -14.34 19.89 -10.67
N ALA A 251 -13.92 21.02 -11.25
CA ALA A 251 -14.05 21.24 -12.68
C ALA A 251 -13.23 20.19 -13.45
N GLY A 252 -13.70 19.76 -14.63
CA GLY A 252 -13.05 18.72 -15.44
C GLY A 252 -13.40 17.28 -15.04
N TRP A 253 -13.72 17.03 -13.77
CA TRP A 253 -14.06 15.68 -13.30
C TRP A 253 -15.41 15.23 -13.83
N ARG A 254 -15.51 14.03 -14.39
CA ARG A 254 -16.74 13.56 -15.05
C ARG A 254 -17.75 12.93 -14.10
N SER A 255 -17.34 11.97 -13.27
CA SER A 255 -18.28 10.96 -12.74
C SER A 255 -18.51 10.97 -11.22
N ARG A 256 -17.59 11.49 -10.40
CA ARG A 256 -17.71 11.34 -8.93
C ARG A 256 -17.34 12.62 -8.18
N PRO A 257 -18.12 13.04 -7.17
CA PRO A 257 -17.62 13.91 -6.13
C PRO A 257 -16.55 13.17 -5.32
N LEU A 258 -15.55 13.89 -4.81
CA LEU A 258 -14.49 13.36 -3.94
C LEU A 258 -15.04 12.60 -2.76
N CYS A 259 -14.24 11.65 -2.21
CA CYS A 259 -14.22 10.96 -0.89
C CYS A 259 -15.35 11.13 0.15
N SER A 260 -16.55 11.54 -0.25
CA SER A 260 -17.68 11.92 0.61
C SER A 260 -18.13 10.73 1.45
N ARG A 261 -17.94 9.51 0.93
CA ARG A 261 -18.22 8.27 1.65
C ARG A 261 -17.21 7.98 2.77
N SER A 262 -15.96 8.41 2.64
CA SER A 262 -14.89 8.17 3.63
C SER A 262 -14.91 9.18 4.79
N PHE A 263 -15.63 10.30 4.62
CA PHE A 263 -15.75 11.39 5.60
C PHE A 263 -17.20 11.86 5.76
N PRO A 264 -18.10 11.05 6.35
CA PRO A 264 -19.54 11.33 6.39
C PRO A 264 -19.91 12.59 7.19
N ARG A 265 -18.97 13.17 7.96
CA ARG A 265 -19.17 14.38 8.77
C ARG A 265 -18.45 15.62 8.23
N ALA A 266 -17.74 15.49 7.11
CA ALA A 266 -17.01 16.61 6.51
C ALA A 266 -17.92 17.42 5.60
N ASN A 267 -17.91 18.74 5.76
CA ASN A 267 -18.66 19.67 4.92
C ASN A 267 -17.75 20.37 3.90
N THR A 268 -16.49 20.60 4.26
CA THR A 268 -15.48 21.26 3.42
C THR A 268 -14.23 20.42 3.24
N TYR A 269 -13.36 20.81 2.30
CA TYR A 269 -12.03 20.19 2.18
C TYR A 269 -11.17 20.39 3.43
N GLY A 270 -11.32 21.51 4.15
CA GLY A 270 -10.66 21.74 5.43
C GLY A 270 -11.07 20.72 6.50
N ASP A 271 -12.33 20.29 6.52
CA ASP A 271 -12.77 19.20 7.42
C ASP A 271 -12.09 17.87 7.09
N VAL A 272 -11.90 17.59 5.80
CA VAL A 272 -11.18 16.40 5.32
C VAL A 272 -9.70 16.46 5.74
N VAL A 273 -9.02 17.60 5.54
CA VAL A 273 -7.63 17.79 5.98
C VAL A 273 -7.49 17.53 7.48
N ARG A 274 -8.38 18.09 8.33
CA ARG A 274 -8.36 17.86 9.78
C ARG A 274 -8.59 16.39 10.14
N ALA A 275 -9.51 15.71 9.45
CA ALA A 275 -9.77 14.29 9.67
C ALA A 275 -8.57 13.43 9.28
N LEU A 276 -7.96 13.70 8.12
CA LEU A 276 -6.76 13.03 7.62
C LEU A 276 -5.58 13.27 8.58
N ARG A 277 -5.36 14.50 9.02
CA ARG A 277 -4.33 14.84 10.02
C ARG A 277 -4.48 14.00 11.29
N GLY A 278 -5.70 13.88 11.81
CA GLY A 278 -5.98 13.05 12.97
C GLY A 278 -5.65 11.57 12.74
N ARG A 279 -5.88 11.05 11.53
CA ARG A 279 -5.51 9.68 11.13
C ARG A 279 -4.00 9.52 10.96
N ALA A 280 -3.35 10.46 10.27
CA ALA A 280 -1.89 10.51 10.08
C ALA A 280 -1.15 10.45 11.42
N ARG A 281 -1.55 11.27 12.39
CA ARG A 281 -1.01 11.29 13.76
C ARG A 281 -1.17 9.96 14.48
N ARG A 282 -2.33 9.32 14.38
CA ARG A 282 -2.54 7.98 14.96
C ARG A 282 -1.62 6.96 14.31
N ASN A 283 -1.50 6.98 12.98
CA ASN A 283 -0.58 6.09 12.26
C ASN A 283 0.88 6.33 12.69
N ALA A 284 1.28 7.59 12.84
CA ALA A 284 2.61 7.99 13.29
C ALA A 284 2.91 7.56 14.75
N GLN A 285 1.92 7.56 15.63
CA GLN A 285 2.06 7.06 17.01
C GLN A 285 2.22 5.54 17.07
N MET A 286 1.66 4.83 16.09
CA MET A 286 1.75 3.37 15.94
C MET A 286 2.94 2.95 15.06
N ARG A 287 3.97 3.76 14.88
CA ARG A 287 5.15 3.34 14.10
C ARG A 287 5.95 2.31 14.90
N PRO A 288 6.43 1.22 14.27
CA PRO A 288 7.25 0.25 14.98
C PRO A 288 8.54 0.94 15.41
N ARG A 289 8.92 0.75 16.67
CA ARG A 289 10.10 1.41 17.27
C ARG A 289 11.43 0.72 16.94
N MET A 290 11.40 -0.30 16.08
CA MET A 290 12.58 -1.10 15.74
C MET A 290 12.91 -0.94 14.27
N ASP A 291 14.17 -0.61 14.02
CA ASP A 291 14.78 -0.73 12.72
C ASP A 291 15.27 -2.18 12.55
N LEU A 292 14.54 -2.96 11.75
CA LEU A 292 14.84 -4.37 11.48
C LEU A 292 15.53 -4.56 10.12
N GLU A 293 16.02 -3.49 9.49
CA GLU A 293 16.73 -3.58 8.20
C GLU A 293 18.01 -4.44 8.28
N ALA A 294 18.48 -4.75 9.50
CA ALA A 294 19.72 -5.50 9.74
C ALA A 294 19.57 -6.95 10.23
N LEU A 295 18.35 -7.48 10.43
CA LEU A 295 18.20 -8.87 10.95
C LEU A 295 18.11 -9.88 9.82
N THR A 296 19.16 -10.66 9.65
CA THR A 296 19.22 -11.82 8.75
C THR A 296 18.95 -13.11 9.53
N LEU A 297 18.61 -14.20 8.83
CA LEU A 297 18.38 -15.50 9.49
C LEU A 297 19.59 -16.05 10.24
N ASP A 298 20.79 -15.59 9.90
CA ASP A 298 22.04 -15.98 10.56
C ASP A 298 22.20 -15.33 11.94
N ASP A 299 21.41 -14.29 12.25
CA ASP A 299 21.32 -13.67 13.58
C ASP A 299 20.46 -14.49 14.55
N PHE A 300 19.87 -15.60 14.10
CA PHE A 300 18.99 -16.45 14.90
C PHE A 300 19.59 -17.85 15.02
N PRO A 301 19.75 -18.38 16.25
CA PRO A 301 20.26 -19.73 16.44
C PRO A 301 19.30 -20.74 15.78
N PRO A 302 19.83 -21.81 15.16
CA PRO A 302 19.00 -22.93 14.75
C PRO A 302 18.31 -23.50 16.00
N VAL A 303 16.98 -23.68 15.91
CA VAL A 303 16.21 -24.42 16.91
C VAL A 303 16.45 -25.91 16.75
#